data_AF-A0A1H9N6P6-F1
#
_entry.id   AF-A0A1H9N6P6-F1
#
_cell.length_a   1.000
_cell.length_b   1.000
_cell.length_c   1.000
_cell.angle_alpha   90.00
_cell.angle_beta   90.00
_cell.angle_gamma   90.00
#
_symmetry.space_group_name_H-M   'P 1'
#
loop_
_entity.id
_entity.type
_entity.pdbx_description
1 polymer ?
#
loop_
_entity_poly.entity_id
_entity_poly.type
_entity_poly.pdbx_seq_one_letter_code
_entity_poly.pdbx_strand_id
1 'polypeptide(L)'
;MRKNKLFTITIICLGLVTACTDQGNDNLKGNKSAIEDTGNSEIEEKADAADSDSSELEDKSDTAGTSSTKAEDSTLANEESSEEDGNNTNEYAHEAFQTLLEGDFKLLDLTTVDGIFVDDITENGWGGNYEYIFMDLDGDEIDELLIQMVDDPGDFNAVFHYDNGQIICWFCDTLEYICYDYPLKNGTMVTEYDYGGGISYHVFNYLPTGDTEDVKYFYIKEEPYTDYDDPSDFPIYQIDNEDVTKEEFEKELNEYVLDEQMDRTDWTILD
;
A
#
# COMPACT_ATOMS: atom_id res chain seq x y z
N MET A 1 14.87 -17.19 19.18
CA MET A 1 16.05 -16.49 19.77
C MET A 1 17.06 -16.12 18.68
N ARG A 2 16.81 -15.04 17.95
CA ARG A 2 17.87 -14.30 17.23
C ARG A 2 18.13 -13.01 18.03
N LYS A 3 19.40 -12.67 18.15
CA LYS A 3 19.90 -11.58 19.00
C LYS A 3 19.77 -10.27 18.25
N ASN A 4 19.13 -9.27 18.88
CA ASN A 4 19.19 -7.87 18.47
C ASN A 4 20.64 -7.49 18.17
N LYS A 5 20.90 -7.12 16.92
CA LYS A 5 22.12 -6.40 16.54
C LYS A 5 21.69 -5.16 15.78
N LEU A 6 21.73 -4.03 16.48
CA LEU A 6 22.02 -2.74 15.87
C LEU A 6 23.21 -2.95 14.92
N PHE A 7 22.99 -2.79 13.62
CA PHE A 7 24.10 -2.71 12.66
C PHE A 7 24.65 -1.30 12.69
N THR A 8 25.77 -1.13 13.38
CA THR A 8 26.71 -0.06 13.09
C THR A 8 27.30 -0.32 11.71
N ILE A 9 26.91 0.47 10.71
CA ILE A 9 27.52 0.42 9.38
C ILE A 9 28.91 1.07 9.48
N THR A 10 29.95 0.24 9.39
CA THR A 10 31.34 0.67 9.17
C THR A 10 31.78 0.10 7.84
N ILE A 11 31.84 0.94 6.80
CA ILE A 11 32.36 0.56 5.49
C ILE A 11 33.90 0.49 5.59
N ILE A 12 34.42 -0.73 5.57
CA ILE A 12 35.85 -0.98 5.38
C ILE A 12 36.11 -1.02 3.87
N CYS A 13 36.72 0.02 3.33
CA CYS A 13 37.31 -0.02 1.99
C CYS A 13 38.44 -1.06 1.94
N LEU A 14 38.17 -2.21 1.32
CA LEU A 14 39.23 -3.09 0.80
C LEU A 14 39.16 -3.09 -0.72
N GLY A 15 40.09 -2.35 -1.32
CA GLY A 15 40.41 -2.48 -2.73
C GLY A 15 40.95 -3.89 -3.01
N LEU A 16 40.35 -4.56 -3.99
CA LEU A 16 40.98 -5.66 -4.69
C LEU A 16 40.95 -5.39 -6.19
N VAL A 17 42.12 -4.95 -6.68
CA VAL A 17 42.53 -5.07 -8.07
C VAL A 17 42.62 -6.55 -8.39
N THR A 18 41.83 -7.04 -9.36
CA THR A 18 42.18 -8.26 -10.08
C THR A 18 42.07 -8.02 -11.57
N ALA A 19 43.24 -8.06 -12.20
CA ALA A 19 43.41 -8.06 -13.64
C ALA A 19 42.76 -9.29 -14.26
N CYS A 20 42.02 -9.08 -15.34
CA CYS A 20 41.75 -10.13 -16.32
C CYS A 20 42.35 -9.71 -17.66
N THR A 21 43.01 -10.70 -18.25
CA THR A 21 43.96 -10.68 -19.35
C THR A 21 43.34 -10.38 -20.71
N ASP A 22 43.96 -9.41 -21.37
CA ASP A 22 44.39 -9.38 -22.76
C ASP A 22 44.18 -10.68 -23.58
N GLN A 23 43.35 -10.62 -24.63
CA GLN A 23 43.64 -11.21 -25.94
C GLN A 23 42.73 -10.61 -27.04
N GLY A 24 43.26 -9.54 -27.65
CA GLY A 24 43.31 -9.30 -29.11
C GLY A 24 42.01 -9.28 -29.93
N ASN A 25 41.72 -8.13 -30.55
CA ASN A 25 41.96 -8.01 -31.98
C ASN A 25 42.06 -6.53 -32.41
N ASP A 26 43.06 -6.26 -33.23
CA ASP A 26 43.43 -4.95 -33.76
C ASP A 26 42.47 -4.43 -34.84
N ASN A 27 42.57 -3.11 -35.02
CA ASN A 27 42.11 -2.29 -36.14
C ASN A 27 40.62 -1.94 -36.21
N LEU A 28 40.32 -0.68 -35.88
CA LEU A 28 40.11 0.32 -36.94
C LEU A 28 40.37 1.74 -36.42
N LYS A 29 41.22 2.43 -37.17
CA LYS A 29 41.67 3.80 -36.98
C LYS A 29 40.52 4.78 -37.18
N GLY A 30 40.43 5.73 -36.24
CA GLY A 30 40.23 7.15 -36.51
C GLY A 30 38.90 7.58 -37.12
N ASN A 31 38.14 8.37 -36.36
CA ASN A 31 37.88 9.72 -36.86
C ASN A 31 37.67 10.72 -35.73
N LYS A 32 38.32 11.86 -35.92
CA LYS A 32 38.29 13.06 -35.11
C LYS A 32 36.95 13.78 -35.24
N SER A 33 36.58 14.40 -34.12
CA SER A 33 35.83 15.65 -33.97
C SER A 33 35.40 16.38 -35.25
N ALA A 34 34.09 16.60 -35.36
CA ALA A 34 33.49 17.86 -35.82
C ALA A 34 31.99 17.83 -35.47
N ILE A 35 31.60 18.48 -34.38
CA ILE A 35 30.22 18.95 -34.20
C ILE A 35 30.32 20.47 -34.31
N GLU A 36 30.15 20.96 -35.52
CA GLU A 36 29.82 22.35 -35.80
C GLU A 36 28.31 22.44 -35.93
N ASP A 37 27.70 23.06 -34.92
CA ASP A 37 26.80 24.20 -35.06
C ASP A 37 25.96 24.29 -36.36
N THR A 38 24.73 23.79 -36.28
CA THR A 38 23.56 24.35 -36.97
C THR A 38 22.41 24.15 -35.98
N GLY A 39 21.74 25.19 -35.48
CA GLY A 39 20.96 26.11 -36.27
C GLY A 39 19.54 26.09 -35.70
N ASN A 40 19.32 27.00 -34.76
CA ASN A 40 18.07 27.68 -34.43
C ASN A 40 16.80 27.21 -35.17
N SER A 41 15.80 26.71 -34.42
CA SER A 41 14.41 26.90 -34.81
C SER A 41 13.55 27.11 -33.57
N GLU A 42 13.16 28.38 -33.38
CA GLU A 42 12.06 28.84 -32.56
C GLU A 42 10.81 28.00 -32.83
N ILE A 43 10.17 27.50 -31.77
CA ILE A 43 8.78 27.04 -31.84
C ILE A 43 7.98 28.04 -31.03
N GLU A 44 7.27 28.88 -31.77
CA GLU A 44 6.32 29.86 -31.25
C GLU A 44 5.14 29.17 -30.56
N GLU A 45 4.86 29.72 -29.38
CA GLU A 45 3.66 29.64 -28.58
C GLU A 45 2.40 30.00 -29.41
N LYS A 46 1.39 29.13 -29.39
CA LYS A 46 0.00 29.51 -29.67
C LYS A 46 -0.92 28.92 -28.60
N ALA A 47 -1.24 29.77 -27.64
CA ALA A 47 -2.46 29.68 -26.85
C ALA A 47 -3.64 30.10 -27.74
N ASP A 48 -4.66 29.25 -27.82
CA ASP A 48 -6.00 29.65 -28.26
C ASP A 48 -6.97 29.41 -27.10
N ALA A 49 -7.50 30.52 -26.60
CA ALA A 49 -8.64 30.58 -25.70
C ALA A 49 -9.93 30.49 -26.53
N ALA A 50 -10.93 29.77 -26.03
CA ALA A 50 -12.32 29.96 -26.43
C ALA A 50 -13.22 29.82 -25.20
N ASP A 51 -13.79 30.97 -24.84
CA ASP A 51 -14.82 31.23 -23.85
C ASP A 51 -16.21 31.10 -24.49
N SER A 52 -17.24 31.04 -23.64
CA SER A 52 -18.69 31.14 -23.87
C SER A 52 -19.40 29.91 -24.48
N ASP A 53 -20.40 29.36 -23.77
CA ASP A 53 -21.73 29.98 -23.75
C ASP A 53 -22.61 29.38 -22.63
N SER A 54 -23.20 30.26 -21.85
CA SER A 54 -24.21 30.01 -20.83
C SER A 54 -25.59 30.18 -21.46
N SER A 55 -26.51 29.24 -21.26
CA SER A 55 -27.93 29.55 -21.44
C SER A 55 -28.79 28.93 -20.34
N GLU A 56 -29.36 29.84 -19.56
CA GLU A 56 -30.51 29.69 -18.69
C GLU A 56 -31.73 29.18 -19.48
N LEU A 57 -32.53 28.32 -18.84
CA LEU A 57 -33.97 28.28 -19.07
C LEU A 57 -34.67 28.10 -17.73
N GLU A 58 -35.29 29.17 -17.25
CA GLU A 58 -36.35 29.14 -16.26
C GLU A 58 -37.69 28.74 -16.90
N ASP A 59 -38.54 28.07 -16.10
CA ASP A 59 -39.86 28.56 -15.67
C ASP A 59 -41.10 27.68 -15.95
N LYS A 60 -41.90 27.53 -14.87
CA LYS A 60 -43.36 27.23 -14.77
C LYS A 60 -43.88 25.85 -15.21
N SER A 61 -44.86 25.22 -14.55
CA SER A 61 -45.69 25.53 -13.38
C SER A 61 -46.68 24.37 -13.11
N ASP A 62 -47.06 24.24 -11.84
CA ASP A 62 -48.43 23.96 -11.36
C ASP A 62 -49.08 22.55 -11.38
N THR A 63 -49.36 22.13 -10.13
CA THR A 63 -50.67 21.73 -9.56
C THR A 63 -51.07 20.26 -9.37
N ALA A 64 -51.09 19.91 -8.08
CA ALA A 64 -52.21 19.36 -7.30
C ALA A 64 -52.71 17.93 -7.54
N GLY A 65 -52.66 17.12 -6.46
CA GLY A 65 -53.36 15.84 -6.36
C GLY A 65 -53.22 15.19 -4.98
N THR A 66 -54.01 15.68 -4.02
CA THR A 66 -54.22 15.11 -2.68
C THR A 66 -54.88 13.73 -2.71
N SER A 67 -54.44 12.76 -1.90
CA SER A 67 -55.34 11.92 -1.08
C SER A 67 -54.58 11.17 0.01
N SER A 68 -55.07 11.31 1.24
CA SER A 68 -54.66 10.58 2.45
C SER A 68 -55.43 9.27 2.62
N THR A 69 -54.84 8.31 3.32
CA THR A 69 -55.43 7.44 4.38
C THR A 69 -54.24 6.84 5.16
N LYS A 70 -53.91 7.23 6.41
CA LYS A 70 -54.45 6.77 7.74
C LYS A 70 -54.64 5.24 7.80
N ALA A 71 -54.22 4.47 8.82
CA ALA A 71 -53.39 4.60 10.02
C ALA A 71 -53.27 3.20 10.68
N GLU A 72 -52.54 3.14 11.81
CA GLU A 72 -52.56 2.11 12.88
C GLU A 72 -51.59 0.93 12.68
N ASP A 73 -50.90 0.39 13.68
CA ASP A 73 -50.67 0.68 15.11
C ASP A 73 -49.66 -0.39 15.63
N SER A 74 -48.90 -0.04 16.67
CA SER A 74 -48.17 -0.94 17.60
C SER A 74 -46.95 -1.70 17.02
N THR A 75 -45.81 -1.85 17.71
CA THR A 75 -45.57 -2.11 19.14
C THR A 75 -44.18 -1.65 19.58
N LEU A 76 -44.09 -1.35 20.87
CA LEU A 76 -42.89 -1.13 21.69
C LEU A 76 -41.91 -2.32 21.73
N ALA A 77 -40.66 -1.96 22.02
CA ALA A 77 -39.63 -2.70 22.76
C ALA A 77 -38.83 -3.79 22.02
N ASN A 78 -37.56 -3.49 21.71
CA ASN A 78 -36.42 -4.12 22.39
C ASN A 78 -35.12 -3.38 21.97
N GLU A 79 -34.65 -2.45 22.79
CA GLU A 79 -33.24 -2.04 22.83
C GLU A 79 -32.62 -2.86 23.97
N GLU A 80 -32.13 -4.05 23.66
CA GLU A 80 -31.23 -4.84 24.51
C GLU A 80 -30.66 -5.98 23.66
N SER A 81 -29.50 -5.76 23.05
CA SER A 81 -28.42 -6.75 22.86
C SER A 81 -27.34 -6.15 21.95
N SER A 82 -26.30 -5.56 22.52
CA SER A 82 -25.15 -5.06 21.75
C SER A 82 -23.81 -5.61 22.26
N GLU A 83 -23.83 -6.78 22.94
CA GLU A 83 -22.60 -7.43 23.44
C GLU A 83 -22.52 -8.92 23.04
N GLU A 84 -23.48 -9.45 22.27
CA GLU A 84 -23.49 -10.88 21.84
C GLU A 84 -23.30 -11.07 20.33
N ASP A 85 -23.23 -10.00 19.53
CA ASP A 85 -23.24 -10.08 18.06
C ASP A 85 -21.83 -10.10 17.43
N GLY A 86 -20.89 -9.28 17.92
CA GLY A 86 -19.55 -9.16 17.33
C GLY A 86 -18.71 -10.46 17.36
N ASN A 87 -18.89 -11.28 18.40
CA ASN A 87 -18.14 -12.54 18.52
C ASN A 87 -18.63 -13.62 17.52
N ASN A 88 -19.86 -13.49 17.03
CA ASN A 88 -20.44 -14.40 16.05
C ASN A 88 -20.13 -13.93 14.61
N THR A 89 -19.98 -12.61 14.41
CA THR A 89 -19.58 -12.03 13.12
C THR A 89 -18.17 -12.42 12.72
N ASN A 90 -17.20 -12.39 13.64
CA ASN A 90 -15.84 -12.87 13.37
C ASN A 90 -15.79 -14.38 13.05
N GLU A 91 -16.62 -15.19 13.72
CA GLU A 91 -16.73 -16.62 13.37
C GLU A 91 -17.20 -16.79 11.92
N TYR A 92 -18.20 -16.03 11.47
CA TYR A 92 -18.66 -16.07 10.07
C TYR A 92 -17.63 -15.53 9.08
N ALA A 93 -16.95 -14.43 9.41
CA ALA A 93 -15.91 -13.85 8.56
C ALA A 93 -14.75 -14.85 8.40
N HIS A 94 -14.23 -15.38 9.52
CA HIS A 94 -13.15 -16.36 9.50
C HIS A 94 -13.54 -17.63 8.74
N GLU A 95 -14.75 -18.16 8.91
CA GLU A 95 -15.23 -19.32 8.12
C GLU A 95 -15.27 -19.02 6.61
N ALA A 96 -15.72 -17.82 6.22
CA ALA A 96 -15.72 -17.40 4.83
C ALA A 96 -14.30 -17.27 4.27
N PHE A 97 -13.39 -16.67 5.03
CA PHE A 97 -11.98 -16.55 4.66
C PHE A 97 -11.29 -17.90 4.57
N GLN A 98 -11.54 -18.84 5.49
CA GLN A 98 -11.00 -20.19 5.37
C GLN A 98 -11.46 -20.87 4.08
N THR A 99 -12.73 -20.66 3.68
CA THR A 99 -13.26 -21.16 2.41
C THR A 99 -12.52 -20.55 1.20
N LEU A 100 -12.18 -19.25 1.26
CA LEU A 100 -11.35 -18.58 0.25
C LEU A 100 -9.92 -19.14 0.20
N LEU A 101 -9.30 -19.36 1.36
CA LEU A 101 -7.94 -19.90 1.50
C LEU A 101 -7.84 -21.35 0.99
N GLU A 102 -8.93 -22.12 1.07
CA GLU A 102 -9.06 -23.45 0.45
C GLU A 102 -9.30 -23.40 -1.08
N GLY A 103 -9.40 -22.21 -1.67
CA GLY A 103 -9.59 -21.98 -3.11
C GLY A 103 -11.04 -22.01 -3.57
N ASP A 104 -12.02 -21.87 -2.67
CA ASP A 104 -13.43 -21.70 -3.03
C ASP A 104 -13.84 -20.22 -3.05
N PHE A 105 -13.83 -19.64 -4.25
CA PHE A 105 -14.09 -18.22 -4.52
C PHE A 105 -15.57 -17.85 -4.59
N LYS A 106 -16.51 -18.71 -4.17
CA LYS A 106 -17.95 -18.43 -4.30
C LYS A 106 -18.44 -17.20 -3.55
N LEU A 107 -17.79 -16.86 -2.44
CA LEU A 107 -18.14 -15.70 -1.62
C LEU A 107 -17.39 -14.44 -2.04
N LEU A 108 -16.36 -14.57 -2.88
CA LEU A 108 -15.59 -13.43 -3.37
C LEU A 108 -16.43 -12.63 -4.37
N ASP A 109 -16.60 -11.34 -4.08
CA ASP A 109 -17.16 -10.39 -5.03
C ASP A 109 -16.15 -10.13 -6.15
N LEU A 110 -16.31 -10.84 -7.26
CA LEU A 110 -15.43 -10.70 -8.43
C LEU A 110 -15.50 -9.32 -9.09
N THR A 111 -16.41 -8.43 -8.69
CA THR A 111 -16.44 -7.06 -9.20
C THR A 111 -15.42 -6.16 -8.52
N THR A 112 -14.96 -6.50 -7.31
CA THR A 112 -13.91 -5.77 -6.59
C THR A 112 -12.52 -6.28 -6.97
N VAL A 113 -12.45 -7.09 -8.02
CA VAL A 113 -11.32 -7.94 -8.38
C VAL A 113 -10.77 -7.55 -9.77
N ASP A 114 -11.44 -6.63 -10.47
CA ASP A 114 -10.97 -6.07 -11.75
C ASP A 114 -9.69 -5.24 -11.54
N GLY A 115 -8.54 -5.75 -12.01
CA GLY A 115 -7.23 -5.09 -11.94
C GLY A 115 -6.22 -5.78 -11.03
N ILE A 116 -6.63 -6.84 -10.34
CA ILE A 116 -5.80 -7.61 -9.40
C ILE A 116 -5.13 -8.79 -10.12
N PHE A 117 -4.00 -9.29 -9.61
CA PHE A 117 -3.33 -10.53 -10.07
C PHE A 117 -4.12 -11.80 -9.67
N VAL A 118 -5.39 -11.84 -10.07
CA VAL A 118 -6.39 -12.86 -9.76
C VAL A 118 -6.05 -14.19 -10.38
N ASP A 119 -5.37 -14.18 -11.51
CA ASP A 119 -4.99 -15.40 -12.21
C ASP A 119 -4.06 -16.25 -11.32
N ASP A 120 -3.15 -15.63 -10.55
CA ASP A 120 -2.28 -16.37 -9.62
C ASP A 120 -3.06 -16.93 -8.43
N ILE A 121 -4.04 -16.17 -7.92
CA ILE A 121 -4.91 -16.58 -6.82
C ILE A 121 -5.87 -17.70 -7.25
N THR A 122 -6.46 -17.59 -8.43
CA THR A 122 -7.58 -18.45 -8.88
C THR A 122 -7.16 -19.63 -9.73
N GLU A 123 -6.04 -19.56 -10.47
CA GLU A 123 -5.56 -20.66 -11.32
C GLU A 123 -4.60 -21.60 -10.57
N ASN A 124 -3.79 -21.09 -9.64
CA ASN A 124 -2.76 -21.86 -8.94
C ASN A 124 -3.02 -22.04 -7.43
N GLY A 125 -3.96 -21.27 -6.86
CA GLY A 125 -4.24 -21.29 -5.42
C GLY A 125 -3.10 -20.74 -4.56
N TRP A 126 -3.25 -20.81 -3.24
CA TRP A 126 -2.36 -20.17 -2.25
C TRP A 126 -1.19 -21.06 -1.76
N GLY A 127 -0.78 -22.09 -2.50
CA GLY A 127 0.06 -23.16 -1.95
C GLY A 127 1.46 -22.78 -1.46
N GLY A 128 1.78 -23.13 -0.20
CA GLY A 128 3.11 -23.37 0.40
C GLY A 128 4.08 -22.19 0.54
N ASN A 129 3.80 -21.05 -0.09
CA ASN A 129 4.65 -19.87 -0.07
C ASN A 129 3.99 -18.66 0.60
N TYR A 130 2.77 -18.82 1.10
CA TYR A 130 1.98 -17.74 1.68
C TYR A 130 1.65 -18.00 3.15
N GLU A 131 1.37 -16.93 3.86
CA GLU A 131 0.87 -16.94 5.23
C GLU A 131 -0.20 -15.86 5.39
N TYR A 132 -1.00 -16.00 6.43
CA TYR A 132 -2.10 -15.09 6.69
C TYR A 132 -2.27 -14.77 8.17
N ILE A 133 -3.01 -13.70 8.42
CA ILE A 133 -3.48 -13.31 9.73
C ILE A 133 -4.91 -12.75 9.63
N PHE A 134 -5.68 -12.90 10.71
CA PHE A 134 -6.94 -12.20 10.91
C PHE A 134 -6.71 -11.02 11.84
N MET A 135 -7.10 -9.82 11.41
CA MET A 135 -6.92 -8.60 12.18
C MET A 135 -7.92 -7.55 11.74
N ASP A 136 -8.61 -6.93 12.70
CA ASP A 136 -9.40 -5.71 12.52
C ASP A 136 -8.49 -4.54 12.10
N LEU A 137 -8.63 -4.07 10.85
CA LEU A 137 -7.82 -3.01 10.25
C LEU A 137 -8.56 -1.67 10.14
N ASP A 138 -9.89 -1.67 10.17
CA ASP A 138 -10.71 -0.46 10.04
C ASP A 138 -11.40 -0.02 11.34
N GLY A 139 -11.31 -0.85 12.38
CA GLY A 139 -11.83 -0.62 13.72
C GLY A 139 -13.31 -0.97 13.90
N ASP A 140 -13.90 -1.80 13.02
CA ASP A 140 -15.31 -2.20 13.08
C ASP A 140 -15.58 -3.45 13.95
N GLU A 141 -14.54 -4.00 14.60
CA GLU A 141 -14.54 -5.23 15.39
C GLU A 141 -14.72 -6.53 14.56
N ILE A 142 -14.69 -6.45 13.22
CA ILE A 142 -14.62 -7.58 12.30
C ILE A 142 -13.18 -7.66 11.77
N ASP A 143 -12.57 -8.83 11.89
CA ASP A 143 -11.23 -9.02 11.36
C ASP A 143 -11.23 -9.05 9.83
N GLU A 144 -10.30 -8.37 9.20
CA GLU A 144 -9.89 -8.61 7.82
C GLU A 144 -8.96 -9.83 7.72
N LEU A 145 -8.93 -10.42 6.53
CA LEU A 145 -7.89 -11.39 6.14
C LEU A 145 -6.77 -10.66 5.42
N LEU A 146 -5.56 -10.73 5.97
CA LEU A 146 -4.34 -10.31 5.28
C LEU A 146 -3.54 -11.53 4.86
N ILE A 147 -3.02 -11.51 3.64
CA ILE A 147 -2.17 -12.57 3.08
C ILE A 147 -0.88 -11.95 2.58
N GLN A 148 0.25 -12.60 2.87
CA GLN A 148 1.55 -12.23 2.33
C GLN A 148 2.39 -13.47 2.01
N MET A 149 3.52 -13.29 1.33
CA MET A 149 4.49 -14.36 1.13
C MET A 149 5.33 -14.65 2.40
N VAL A 150 5.61 -15.93 2.66
CA VAL A 150 6.35 -16.38 3.85
C VAL A 150 7.79 -15.84 3.82
N ASP A 151 8.56 -16.14 2.78
CA ASP A 151 9.99 -15.80 2.76
C ASP A 151 10.28 -14.40 2.21
N ASP A 152 9.29 -13.75 1.58
CA ASP A 152 9.42 -12.39 1.04
C ASP A 152 8.08 -11.61 1.15
N PRO A 153 7.72 -11.12 2.34
CA PRO A 153 6.45 -10.41 2.59
C PRO A 153 6.18 -9.21 1.69
N GLY A 154 7.24 -8.61 1.13
CA GLY A 154 7.10 -7.48 0.20
C GLY A 154 6.59 -7.91 -1.16
N ASP A 155 6.94 -9.09 -1.65
CA ASP A 155 6.65 -9.48 -3.03
C ASP A 155 5.14 -9.68 -3.31
N PHE A 156 4.33 -9.88 -2.27
CA PHE A 156 2.88 -10.01 -2.40
C PHE A 156 2.17 -9.62 -1.12
N ASN A 157 1.13 -8.80 -1.24
CA ASN A 157 0.20 -8.50 -0.16
C ASN A 157 -1.25 -8.48 -0.70
N ALA A 158 -2.18 -9.06 0.05
CA ALA A 158 -3.60 -8.93 -0.20
C ALA A 158 -4.39 -8.74 1.10
N VAL A 159 -5.45 -7.94 1.02
CA VAL A 159 -6.37 -7.62 2.10
C VAL A 159 -7.80 -7.88 1.65
N PHE A 160 -8.53 -8.65 2.44
CA PHE A 160 -9.93 -9.00 2.19
C PHE A 160 -10.79 -8.67 3.40
N HIS A 161 -11.93 -8.07 3.13
CA HIS A 161 -12.94 -7.73 4.12
C HIS A 161 -14.19 -8.60 3.93
N TYR A 162 -14.90 -8.85 5.02
CA TYR A 162 -16.16 -9.60 5.00
C TYR A 162 -17.33 -8.68 5.31
N ASP A 163 -18.21 -8.48 4.35
CA ASP A 163 -19.45 -7.74 4.55
C ASP A 163 -20.65 -8.54 4.04
N ASN A 164 -21.69 -8.66 4.88
CA ASN A 164 -23.00 -9.17 4.52
C ASN A 164 -22.98 -10.52 3.75
N GLY A 165 -22.09 -11.44 4.13
CA GLY A 165 -21.99 -12.76 3.50
C GLY A 165 -21.14 -12.81 2.22
N GLN A 166 -20.42 -11.73 1.91
CA GLN A 166 -19.50 -11.64 0.78
C GLN A 166 -18.10 -11.25 1.26
N ILE A 167 -17.11 -11.68 0.49
CA ILE A 167 -15.72 -11.30 0.66
C ILE A 167 -15.43 -10.24 -0.40
N ILE A 168 -14.93 -9.10 0.06
CA ILE A 168 -14.55 -7.96 -0.76
C ILE A 168 -13.02 -7.87 -0.74
N CYS A 169 -12.39 -7.79 -1.90
CA CYS A 169 -10.95 -7.51 -1.96
C CYS A 169 -10.74 -6.00 -1.85
N TRP A 170 -10.06 -5.55 -0.80
CA TRP A 170 -9.68 -4.14 -0.63
C TRP A 170 -8.36 -3.84 -1.31
N PHE A 171 -7.42 -4.76 -1.23
CA PHE A 171 -6.10 -4.61 -1.82
C PHE A 171 -5.56 -5.96 -2.25
N CYS A 172 -4.88 -6.01 -3.39
CA CYS A 172 -4.08 -7.16 -3.77
C CYS A 172 -3.10 -6.74 -4.88
N ASP A 173 -1.81 -6.79 -4.56
CA ASP A 173 -0.77 -6.43 -5.51
C ASP A 173 0.48 -7.31 -5.31
N THR A 174 1.26 -7.43 -6.38
CA THR A 174 2.64 -7.92 -6.32
C THR A 174 3.54 -6.69 -6.28
N LEU A 175 4.12 -6.38 -5.13
CA LEU A 175 4.91 -5.15 -5.01
C LEU A 175 6.26 -5.31 -5.72
N GLU A 176 6.81 -4.18 -6.14
CA GLU A 176 8.21 -4.12 -6.58
C GLU A 176 9.12 -4.43 -5.36
N TYR A 177 10.28 -5.05 -5.57
CA TYR A 177 11.31 -5.41 -4.56
C TYR A 177 11.84 -4.27 -3.66
N ILE A 178 11.20 -3.10 -3.70
CA ILE A 178 11.51 -1.86 -3.02
C ILE A 178 10.33 -1.32 -2.21
N CYS A 179 9.16 -1.98 -2.23
CA CYS A 179 7.95 -1.58 -1.55
C CYS A 179 7.42 -2.74 -0.70
N TYR A 180 7.10 -2.48 0.56
CA TYR A 180 6.69 -3.50 1.53
C TYR A 180 5.47 -3.01 2.31
N ASP A 181 4.37 -3.76 2.25
CA ASP A 181 3.17 -3.47 3.03
C ASP A 181 3.03 -4.46 4.18
N TYR A 182 2.89 -3.96 5.42
CA TYR A 182 2.71 -4.82 6.58
C TYR A 182 1.84 -4.20 7.68
N PRO A 183 1.09 -5.03 8.43
CA PRO A 183 0.28 -4.59 9.56
C PRO A 183 1.12 -4.35 10.82
N LEU A 184 0.62 -3.47 11.67
CA LEU A 184 1.05 -3.25 13.05
C LEU A 184 0.03 -3.86 14.02
N LYS A 185 0.45 -4.13 15.26
CA LYS A 185 -0.37 -4.76 16.32
C LYS A 185 -1.66 -4.01 16.67
N ASN A 186 -1.74 -2.75 16.28
CA ASN A 186 -2.86 -1.86 16.58
C ASN A 186 -3.87 -1.74 15.42
N GLY A 187 -3.74 -2.53 14.34
CA GLY A 187 -4.61 -2.49 13.16
C GLY A 187 -4.19 -1.50 12.08
N THR A 188 -3.21 -0.63 12.35
CA THR A 188 -2.67 0.26 11.30
C THR A 188 -1.75 -0.50 10.35
N MET A 189 -1.62 0.02 9.13
CA MET A 189 -0.76 -0.53 8.08
C MET A 189 0.41 0.40 7.80
N VAL A 190 1.51 -0.17 7.30
CA VAL A 190 2.68 0.58 6.85
C VAL A 190 3.05 0.17 5.44
N THR A 191 3.17 1.15 4.55
CA THR A 191 3.91 1.02 3.29
C THR A 191 5.32 1.56 3.49
N GLU A 192 6.31 0.67 3.48
CA GLU A 192 7.72 1.00 3.49
C GLU A 192 8.27 1.01 2.06
N TYR A 193 8.92 2.10 1.66
CA TYR A 193 9.50 2.25 0.33
C TYR A 193 10.99 2.58 0.43
N ASP A 194 11.85 1.65 -0.01
CA ASP A 194 13.31 1.80 -0.06
C ASP A 194 13.77 2.03 -1.50
N TYR A 195 13.96 3.29 -1.85
CA TYR A 195 14.36 3.67 -3.20
C TYR A 195 15.33 4.83 -3.22
N GLY A 196 16.33 4.75 -4.12
CA GLY A 196 17.24 5.87 -4.37
C GLY A 196 18.05 6.28 -3.13
N GLY A 197 18.35 5.34 -2.24
CA GLY A 197 19.09 5.57 -0.99
C GLY A 197 18.30 6.28 0.11
N GLY A 198 17.01 6.53 -0.09
CA GLY A 198 16.09 6.99 0.95
C GLY A 198 15.06 5.91 1.28
N ILE A 199 14.56 5.95 2.50
CA ILE A 199 13.49 5.07 2.97
C ILE A 199 12.34 5.95 3.45
N SER A 200 11.12 5.64 3.01
CA SER A 200 9.90 6.22 3.56
C SER A 200 9.00 5.18 4.19
N TYR A 201 8.28 5.59 5.24
CA TYR A 201 7.24 4.80 5.88
C TYR A 201 5.94 5.60 5.85
N HIS A 202 4.94 5.13 5.11
CA HIS A 202 3.59 5.66 5.09
C HIS A 202 2.72 4.82 6.01
N VAL A 203 2.34 5.37 7.16
CA VAL A 203 1.43 4.71 8.11
C VAL A 203 0.02 5.16 7.81
N PHE A 204 -0.91 4.22 7.65
CA PHE A 204 -2.30 4.50 7.30
C PHE A 204 -3.27 3.56 8.01
N ASN A 205 -4.54 3.96 8.07
CA ASN A 205 -5.66 3.10 8.46
C ASN A 205 -6.48 2.73 7.23
N TYR A 206 -7.08 1.55 7.24
CA TYR A 206 -8.19 1.28 6.35
C TYR A 206 -9.46 1.96 6.88
N LEU A 207 -10.31 2.37 5.94
CA LEU A 207 -11.68 2.78 6.20
C LEU A 207 -12.62 1.61 5.83
N PRO A 208 -13.87 1.59 6.32
CA PRO A 208 -14.83 0.53 5.98
C PRO A 208 -15.16 0.40 4.48
N THR A 209 -14.73 1.36 3.67
CA THR A 209 -14.85 1.30 2.20
C THR A 209 -13.69 0.56 1.52
N GLY A 210 -12.62 0.23 2.26
CA GLY A 210 -11.33 -0.19 1.74
C GLY A 210 -10.41 0.95 1.29
N ASP A 211 -10.88 2.20 1.36
CA ASP A 211 -10.02 3.38 1.16
C ASP A 211 -9.05 3.53 2.34
N THR A 212 -7.97 4.29 2.16
CA THR A 212 -6.97 4.52 3.20
C THR A 212 -6.96 5.97 3.69
N GLU A 213 -6.63 6.15 4.97
CA GLU A 213 -6.37 7.46 5.59
C GLU A 213 -4.95 7.51 6.16
N ASP A 214 -4.15 8.48 5.71
CA ASP A 214 -2.78 8.69 6.22
C ASP A 214 -2.79 9.08 7.70
N VAL A 215 -1.99 8.37 8.49
CA VAL A 215 -1.82 8.59 9.93
C VAL A 215 -0.50 9.30 10.22
N LYS A 216 0.58 8.85 9.58
CA LYS A 216 1.94 9.31 9.86
C LYS A 216 2.84 9.07 8.67
N TYR A 217 3.78 9.98 8.43
CA TYR A 217 4.80 9.80 7.41
C TYR A 217 6.20 9.95 8.01
N PHE A 218 7.10 9.03 7.65
CA PHE A 218 8.52 9.11 7.98
C PHE A 218 9.33 9.09 6.70
N TYR A 219 10.38 9.90 6.63
CA TYR A 219 11.36 9.84 5.55
C TYR A 219 12.78 10.02 6.08
N ILE A 220 13.69 9.17 5.61
CA ILE A 220 15.12 9.24 5.93
C ILE A 220 15.94 9.11 4.66
N LYS A 221 16.97 9.94 4.55
CA LYS A 221 18.04 9.79 3.54
C LYS A 221 19.35 10.32 4.09
N GLU A 222 20.30 9.43 4.35
CA GLU A 222 21.56 9.80 5.01
C GLU A 222 22.66 10.27 4.03
N GLU A 223 22.61 9.78 2.79
CA GLU A 223 23.62 10.04 1.76
C GLU A 223 22.97 10.36 0.40
N PRO A 224 23.64 11.15 -0.46
CA PRO A 224 23.18 11.39 -1.82
C PRO A 224 23.22 10.08 -2.63
N TYR A 225 22.25 9.93 -3.52
CA TYR A 225 22.24 8.80 -4.46
C TYR A 225 23.27 9.02 -5.57
N THR A 226 24.14 8.04 -5.81
CA THR A 226 25.42 8.21 -6.53
C THR A 226 25.31 8.64 -8.00
N ASP A 227 24.12 8.58 -8.59
CA ASP A 227 23.89 8.81 -10.02
C ASP A 227 23.17 10.13 -10.33
N TYR A 228 22.80 10.92 -9.31
CA TYR A 228 22.14 12.21 -9.49
C TYR A 228 22.87 13.32 -8.71
N ASP A 229 22.97 14.49 -9.34
CA ASP A 229 23.39 15.73 -8.68
C ASP A 229 22.22 16.20 -7.81
N ASP A 230 21.98 15.49 -6.71
CA ASP A 230 20.90 15.74 -5.76
C ASP A 230 21.24 17.02 -4.98
N PRO A 231 20.50 18.13 -5.18
CA PRO A 231 20.83 19.41 -4.57
C PRO A 231 20.45 19.48 -3.08
N SER A 232 19.88 18.41 -2.53
CA SER A 232 19.41 18.36 -1.14
C SER A 232 20.56 18.37 -0.14
N ASP A 233 20.33 18.98 1.02
CA ASP A 233 21.28 18.97 2.12
C ASP A 233 21.10 17.67 2.93
N PHE A 234 22.11 16.81 2.92
CA PHE A 234 22.12 15.53 3.65
C PHE A 234 22.79 15.67 5.03
N PRO A 235 22.36 14.89 6.04
CA PRO A 235 21.26 13.91 6.02
C PRO A 235 19.87 14.57 6.17
N ILE A 236 18.84 13.91 5.64
CA ILE A 236 17.43 14.29 5.76
C ILE A 236 16.74 13.33 6.73
N TYR A 237 16.06 13.87 7.73
CA TYR A 237 15.15 13.15 8.61
C TYR A 237 13.86 13.94 8.72
N GLN A 238 12.74 13.34 8.32
CA GLN A 238 11.46 14.02 8.29
C GLN A 238 10.38 13.17 8.95
N ILE A 239 9.51 13.86 9.69
CA ILE A 239 8.25 13.33 10.20
C ILE A 239 7.15 14.25 9.67
N ASP A 240 6.14 13.68 9.00
CA ASP A 240 5.01 14.42 8.44
C ASP A 240 5.43 15.60 7.54
N ASN A 241 6.53 15.39 6.78
CA ASN A 241 7.19 16.37 5.90
C ASN A 241 7.88 17.54 6.61
N GLU A 242 8.07 17.47 7.92
CA GLU A 242 8.82 18.45 8.70
C GLU A 242 10.20 17.90 9.08
N ASP A 243 11.24 18.71 8.91
CA ASP A 243 12.61 18.34 9.26
C ASP A 243 12.76 18.20 10.78
N VAL A 244 13.27 17.06 11.22
CA VAL A 244 13.49 16.75 12.64
C VAL A 244 14.95 16.36 12.89
N THR A 245 15.32 16.23 14.16
CA THR A 245 16.63 15.66 14.51
C THR A 245 16.62 14.15 14.30
N LYS A 246 17.80 13.55 14.05
CA LYS A 246 17.97 12.09 14.00
C LYS A 246 17.41 11.38 15.24
N GLU A 247 17.68 11.92 16.43
CA GLU A 247 17.24 11.32 17.70
C GLU A 247 15.71 11.30 17.81
N GLU A 248 15.05 12.36 17.38
CA GLU A 248 13.58 12.45 17.34
C GLU A 248 12.98 11.49 16.32
N PHE A 249 13.55 11.46 15.10
CA PHE A 249 13.15 10.52 14.05
C PHE A 249 13.26 9.06 14.50
N GLU A 250 14.43 8.65 14.99
CA GLU A 250 14.66 7.28 15.42
C GLU A 250 13.72 6.90 16.56
N LYS A 251 13.50 7.81 17.52
CA LYS A 251 12.58 7.56 18.62
C LYS A 251 11.15 7.34 18.13
N GLU A 252 10.62 8.26 17.33
CA GLU A 252 9.23 8.14 16.85
C GLU A 252 9.05 6.95 15.91
N LEU A 253 9.98 6.69 14.98
CA LEU A 253 9.90 5.53 14.11
C LEU A 253 9.88 4.21 14.89
N ASN A 254 10.69 4.10 15.95
CA ASN A 254 10.67 2.91 16.81
C ASN A 254 9.31 2.78 17.52
N GLU A 255 8.85 3.85 18.18
CA GLU A 255 7.62 3.83 18.97
C GLU A 255 6.35 3.61 18.11
N TYR A 256 6.31 4.14 16.87
CA TYR A 256 5.14 4.05 16.00
C TYR A 256 5.14 2.84 15.07
N VAL A 257 6.30 2.40 14.59
CA VAL A 257 6.39 1.37 13.53
C VAL A 257 7.13 0.13 14.04
N LEU A 258 8.41 0.28 14.41
CA LEU A 258 9.27 -0.89 14.59
C LEU A 258 8.93 -1.73 15.82
N ASP A 259 8.50 -1.11 16.92
CA ASP A 259 8.08 -1.82 18.14
C ASP A 259 6.66 -2.43 18.00
N GLU A 260 5.84 -1.87 17.11
CA GLU A 260 4.45 -2.29 16.88
C GLU A 260 4.32 -3.29 15.72
N GLN A 261 5.39 -3.56 14.96
CA GLN A 261 5.37 -4.54 13.89
C GLN A 261 4.98 -5.94 14.40
N MET A 262 4.13 -6.63 13.64
CA MET A 262 3.66 -7.98 13.95
C MET A 262 4.82 -8.99 13.99
N ASP A 263 4.81 -9.91 14.96
CA ASP A 263 5.80 -10.99 15.00
C ASP A 263 5.43 -12.04 13.95
N ARG A 264 6.44 -12.58 13.27
CA ARG A 264 6.30 -13.68 12.33
C ARG A 264 5.63 -14.92 12.93
N THR A 265 5.68 -15.10 14.25
CA THR A 265 4.97 -16.22 14.92
C THR A 265 3.46 -16.04 15.03
N ASP A 266 2.95 -14.83 14.78
CA ASP A 266 1.52 -14.53 14.84
C ASP A 266 0.81 -14.88 13.51
N TRP A 267 1.59 -15.09 12.44
CA TRP A 267 1.11 -15.49 11.13
C TRP A 267 0.92 -17.01 11.03
N THR A 268 -0.09 -17.42 10.27
CA THR A 268 -0.37 -18.83 9.96
C THR A 268 0.05 -19.15 8.54
N ILE A 269 0.92 -20.14 8.36
CA ILE A 269 1.38 -20.59 7.03
C ILE A 269 0.25 -21.33 6.30
N LEU A 270 0.06 -21.03 5.02
CA LEU A 270 -0.86 -21.72 4.12
C LEU A 270 -0.18 -22.98 3.54
N ASP A 271 -0.75 -24.14 3.82
CA ASP A 271 -0.25 -25.47 3.41
C ASP A 271 -0.65 -25.85 1.97
#